data_AF-A0A2E6QMM5-F1
#
_entry.id   AF-A0A2E6QMM5-F1
#
_cell.length_a   1.000
_cell.length_b   1.000
_cell.length_c   1.000
_cell.angle_alpha   90.00
_cell.angle_beta   90.00
_cell.angle_gamma   90.00
#
_symmetry.space_group_name_H-M   'P 1'
#
loop_
_entity.id
_entity.type
_entity.pdbx_description
1 polymer ?
#
loop_
_entity_poly.entity_id
_entity_poly.type
_entity_poly.pdbx_seq_one_letter_code
_entity_poly.pdbx_strand_id
1 'polypeptide(L)'
;MNDIDRSAGTPPLRRQGERSPDWIDRYVPQKLWPRFVRLRPYFQLARVEKPIGFLLLMWPCWWGVALAEPGFGESFRLLFLFAVGSFVMRAAGCAYNDIVDRDIDAQVARTRTRPLASGALTVRQAVLFMVGASLIGLLVLLQLGRPAIVVGLSSLILVAIYPFMKRVTYWPQAFLGLAFNWGPLVAWAASTGRIEMPALILYAAGIAWTLGYDTIYAHQDKEDDVLVGVKSSALKLGNKTRPWLIVFYLLAASGLCAAALAAGHAPMALLLLLPAFVYAGRLIWRVDLDDPASCLRAFKANNGFAFLVFAAFLLAR
;
A
#
# COMPACT_ATOMS: atom_id res chain seq x y z
N MET A 1 1.55 57.87 -17.24
CA MET A 1 0.28 57.20 -16.88
C MET A 1 0.38 55.76 -17.39
N ASN A 2 0.94 54.91 -16.54
CA ASN A 2 1.05 53.45 -16.54
C ASN A 2 1.34 52.66 -17.83
N ASP A 3 2.63 52.38 -18.02
CA ASP A 3 3.14 51.10 -18.51
C ASP A 3 2.66 49.95 -17.62
N ILE A 4 2.00 48.95 -18.20
CA ILE A 4 1.79 47.65 -17.57
C ILE A 4 2.75 46.68 -18.24
N ASP A 5 3.87 46.48 -17.56
CA ASP A 5 4.89 45.47 -17.81
C ASP A 5 4.25 44.07 -17.86
N ARG A 6 4.17 43.48 -19.07
CA ARG A 6 3.89 42.06 -19.28
C ARG A 6 5.19 41.26 -19.26
N SER A 7 5.87 41.27 -18.12
CA SER A 7 6.89 40.26 -17.80
C SER A 7 6.21 38.98 -17.33
N ALA A 8 5.54 38.28 -18.26
CA ALA A 8 5.23 36.86 -18.08
C ALA A 8 6.56 36.09 -18.16
N GLY A 9 7.30 36.09 -17.05
CA GLY A 9 8.54 35.35 -16.90
C GLY A 9 8.29 33.90 -17.28
N THR A 10 8.98 33.43 -18.30
CA THR A 10 9.10 32.02 -18.62
C THR A 10 9.49 31.31 -17.32
N PRO A 11 8.75 30.28 -16.87
CA PRO A 11 9.13 29.56 -15.65
C PRO A 11 10.58 29.08 -15.82
N PRO A 12 11.46 29.30 -14.81
CA PRO A 12 12.85 28.94 -14.93
C PRO A 12 12.98 27.47 -15.36
N LEU A 13 13.86 27.19 -16.31
CA LEU A 13 14.24 25.84 -16.71
C LEU A 13 14.60 25.06 -15.45
N ARG A 14 13.81 24.01 -15.14
CA ARG A 14 13.98 23.20 -13.92
C ARG A 14 15.42 22.71 -13.83
N ARG A 15 16.06 22.88 -12.67
CA ARG A 15 17.39 22.30 -12.44
C ARG A 15 17.27 20.79 -12.45
N GLN A 16 18.23 20.10 -13.07
CA GLN A 16 18.31 18.63 -13.00
C GLN A 16 18.33 18.19 -11.52
N GLY A 17 17.32 17.42 -11.10
CA GLY A 17 17.14 16.99 -9.71
C GLY A 17 15.96 17.65 -8.99
N GLU A 18 15.31 18.67 -9.57
CA GLU A 18 14.12 19.28 -8.99
C GLU A 18 12.88 18.38 -9.09
N ARG A 19 12.29 18.12 -7.92
CA ARG A 19 11.06 17.34 -7.76
C ARG A 19 9.87 18.04 -8.45
N SER A 20 9.06 17.28 -9.18
CA SER A 20 7.76 17.75 -9.66
C SER A 20 6.81 18.11 -8.49
N PRO A 21 6.03 19.20 -8.59
CA PRO A 21 5.03 19.56 -7.59
C PRO A 21 4.01 18.45 -7.37
N ASP A 22 3.66 18.18 -6.11
CA ASP A 22 2.61 17.23 -5.75
C ASP A 22 1.27 17.95 -5.40
N TRP A 23 0.28 17.19 -4.93
CA TRP A 23 -1.00 17.78 -4.52
C TRP A 23 -0.90 18.58 -3.22
N ILE A 24 -0.02 18.21 -2.29
CA ILE A 24 0.19 18.92 -1.02
C ILE A 24 0.71 20.33 -1.32
N ASP A 25 1.67 20.45 -2.23
CA ASP A 25 2.24 21.73 -2.67
C ASP A 25 1.16 22.71 -3.20
N ARG A 26 0.00 22.23 -3.68
CA ARG A 26 -1.11 23.05 -4.19
C ARG A 26 -2.07 23.56 -3.12
N TYR A 27 -2.19 22.85 -2.00
CA TYR A 27 -3.20 23.15 -0.97
C TYR A 27 -2.62 23.74 0.32
N VAL A 28 -1.28 23.83 0.46
CA VAL A 28 -0.65 24.45 1.63
C VAL A 28 -0.88 25.97 1.60
N PRO A 29 -1.52 26.56 2.64
CA PRO A 29 -1.67 28.00 2.73
C PRO A 29 -0.32 28.71 2.76
N GLN A 30 -0.19 29.86 2.09
CA GLN A 30 1.07 30.63 2.03
C GLN A 30 1.65 30.93 3.43
N LYS A 31 0.79 31.19 4.41
CA LYS A 31 1.18 31.44 5.82
C LYS A 31 1.89 30.24 6.47
N LEU A 32 1.60 29.01 6.04
CA LEU A 32 2.21 27.78 6.56
C LEU A 32 3.41 27.32 5.73
N TRP A 33 3.67 27.95 4.59
CA TRP A 33 4.73 27.54 3.65
C TRP A 33 6.11 27.41 4.29
N PRO A 34 6.60 28.33 5.15
CA PRO A 34 7.92 28.21 5.75
C PRO A 34 8.07 26.99 6.67
N ARG A 35 6.99 26.61 7.38
CA ARG A 35 6.96 25.41 8.23
C ARG A 35 6.84 24.15 7.37
N PHE A 36 5.99 24.21 6.34
CA PHE A 36 5.81 23.12 5.40
C PHE A 36 7.12 22.74 4.72
N VAL A 37 7.90 23.70 4.21
CA VAL A 37 9.19 23.42 3.56
C VAL A 37 10.15 22.65 4.49
N ARG A 38 10.16 22.94 5.80
CA ARG A 38 10.97 22.21 6.78
C ARG A 38 10.47 20.79 7.06
N LEU A 39 9.15 20.60 7.08
CA LEU A 39 8.52 19.30 7.37
C LEU A 39 8.32 18.43 6.13
N ARG A 40 8.43 19.01 4.93
CA ARG A 40 8.20 18.35 3.63
C ARG A 40 9.00 17.05 3.48
N PRO A 41 10.29 16.96 3.86
CA PRO A 41 11.02 15.70 3.77
C PRO A 41 10.41 14.58 4.63
N TYR A 42 9.78 14.90 5.77
CA TYR A 42 9.08 13.91 6.60
C TYR A 42 7.76 13.46 5.95
N PHE A 43 7.01 14.37 5.32
CA PHE A 43 5.82 13.99 4.55
C PHE A 43 6.16 13.07 3.38
N GLN A 44 7.27 13.34 2.69
CA GLN A 44 7.79 12.48 1.63
C GLN A 44 8.29 11.14 2.18
N LEU A 45 8.95 11.12 3.33
CA LEU A 45 9.39 9.89 3.99
C LEU A 45 8.19 9.00 4.33
N ALA A 46 7.12 9.61 4.84
CA ALA A 46 5.84 8.97 5.15
C ALA A 46 4.99 8.61 3.92
N ARG A 47 5.39 9.06 2.71
CA ARG A 47 4.65 8.89 1.44
C ARG A 47 3.25 9.51 1.46
N VAL A 48 3.04 10.61 2.19
CA VAL A 48 1.73 11.27 2.27
C VAL A 48 1.27 11.75 0.89
N GLU A 49 2.20 12.14 0.02
CA GLU A 49 1.91 12.54 -1.35
C GLU A 49 1.42 11.38 -2.25
N LYS A 50 1.66 10.13 -1.83
CA LYS A 50 1.33 8.88 -2.54
C LYS A 50 0.47 7.97 -1.64
N PRO A 51 -0.79 8.34 -1.35
CA PRO A 51 -1.62 7.68 -0.32
C PRO A 51 -2.02 6.24 -0.65
N ILE A 52 -1.90 5.82 -1.91
CA ILE A 52 -2.32 4.49 -2.37
C ILE A 52 -1.70 3.34 -1.56
N GLY A 53 -0.44 3.46 -1.13
CA GLY A 53 0.22 2.41 -0.34
C GLY A 53 -0.39 2.26 1.06
N PHE A 54 -0.87 3.34 1.65
CA PHE A 54 -1.61 3.29 2.91
C PHE A 54 -2.99 2.65 2.69
N LEU A 55 -3.71 3.05 1.65
CA LEU A 55 -5.04 2.50 1.35
C LEU A 55 -4.97 0.99 1.10
N LEU A 56 -3.99 0.52 0.33
CA LEU A 56 -3.79 -0.92 0.06
C LEU A 56 -3.41 -1.74 1.30
N LEU A 57 -2.80 -1.12 2.32
CA LEU A 57 -2.56 -1.75 3.63
C LEU A 57 -3.84 -1.75 4.50
N MET A 58 -4.67 -0.72 4.37
CA MET A 58 -5.89 -0.53 5.15
C MET A 58 -7.03 -1.46 4.70
N TRP A 59 -7.22 -1.63 3.39
CA TRP A 59 -8.36 -2.38 2.85
C TRP A 59 -8.46 -3.82 3.39
N PRO A 60 -7.38 -4.61 3.45
CA PRO A 60 -7.44 -5.94 4.03
C PRO A 60 -7.92 -5.93 5.50
N CYS A 61 -7.49 -4.95 6.31
CA CYS A 61 -7.99 -4.79 7.68
C CYS A 61 -9.50 -4.57 7.69
N TRP A 62 -9.98 -3.69 6.81
CA TRP A 62 -11.41 -3.37 6.69
C TRP A 62 -12.24 -4.53 6.16
N TRP A 63 -11.70 -5.34 5.24
CA TRP A 63 -12.35 -6.59 4.82
C TRP A 63 -12.52 -7.56 5.99
N GLY A 64 -11.49 -7.69 6.83
CA GLY A 64 -11.55 -8.52 8.04
C GLY A 64 -12.63 -8.06 9.02
N VAL A 65 -12.75 -6.75 9.26
CA VAL A 65 -13.83 -6.18 10.11
C VAL A 65 -15.20 -6.36 9.45
N ALA A 66 -15.29 -6.15 8.13
CA ALA A 66 -16.54 -6.29 7.38
C ALA A 66 -17.12 -7.69 7.55
N LEU A 67 -16.26 -8.70 7.40
CA LEU A 67 -16.59 -10.12 7.40
C LEU A 67 -16.73 -10.74 8.80
N ALA A 68 -16.05 -10.20 9.81
CA ALA A 68 -16.15 -10.71 11.20
C ALA A 68 -17.35 -10.16 11.98
N GLU A 69 -18.05 -9.16 11.43
CA GLU A 69 -19.31 -8.59 11.96
C GLU A 69 -19.37 -8.34 13.48
N PRO A 70 -18.44 -7.57 14.10
CA PRO A 70 -18.40 -7.36 15.55
C PRO A 70 -19.54 -6.47 16.10
N GLY A 71 -20.56 -6.15 15.29
CA GLY A 71 -21.59 -5.16 15.59
C GLY A 71 -21.22 -3.74 15.13
N PHE A 72 -22.23 -2.86 15.05
CA PHE A 72 -22.10 -1.53 14.43
C PHE A 72 -21.07 -0.63 15.13
N GLY A 73 -21.22 -0.40 16.44
CA GLY A 73 -20.32 0.49 17.19
C GLY A 73 -18.87 0.03 17.17
N GLU A 74 -18.65 -1.27 17.36
CA GLU A 74 -17.31 -1.86 17.33
C GLU A 74 -16.71 -1.85 15.92
N SER A 75 -17.53 -2.08 14.88
CA SER A 75 -17.08 -1.94 13.48
C SER A 75 -16.53 -0.53 13.23
N PHE A 76 -17.25 0.52 13.62
CA PHE A 76 -16.77 1.90 13.43
C PHE A 76 -15.46 2.17 14.17
N ARG A 77 -15.37 1.71 15.43
CA ARG A 77 -14.14 1.84 16.23
C ARG A 77 -12.95 1.16 15.56
N LEU A 78 -13.11 -0.10 15.14
CA LEU A 78 -12.06 -0.87 14.50
C LEU A 78 -11.66 -0.30 13.14
N LEU A 79 -12.62 0.10 12.29
CA LEU A 79 -12.33 0.73 11.00
C LEU A 79 -11.47 2.01 11.18
N PHE A 80 -11.80 2.85 12.17
CA PHE A 80 -11.02 4.03 12.51
C PHE A 80 -9.61 3.68 13.01
N LEU A 81 -9.50 2.75 13.95
CA LEU A 81 -8.20 2.30 14.48
C LEU A 81 -7.33 1.71 13.38
N PHE A 82 -7.88 0.87 12.49
CA PHE A 82 -7.14 0.31 11.37
C PHE A 82 -6.76 1.35 10.31
N ALA A 83 -7.55 2.40 10.11
CA ALA A 83 -7.16 3.52 9.25
C ALA A 83 -5.97 4.29 9.82
N VAL A 84 -6.02 4.67 11.10
CA VAL A 84 -4.90 5.36 11.76
C VAL A 84 -3.66 4.46 11.79
N GLY A 85 -3.83 3.21 12.22
CA GLY A 85 -2.77 2.20 12.32
C GLY A 85 -2.10 1.94 10.97
N SER A 86 -2.88 1.71 9.91
CA SER A 86 -2.32 1.49 8.57
C SER A 86 -1.59 2.72 8.04
N PHE A 87 -2.06 3.93 8.34
CA PHE A 87 -1.39 5.16 7.92
C PHE A 87 -0.01 5.30 8.57
N VAL A 88 0.05 5.20 9.91
CA VAL A 88 1.31 5.37 10.65
C VAL A 88 2.27 4.20 10.43
N MET A 89 1.77 2.97 10.33
CA MET A 89 2.62 1.81 10.08
C MET A 89 3.12 1.75 8.63
N ARG A 90 2.35 2.26 7.65
CA ARG A 90 2.88 2.47 6.30
C ARG A 90 3.99 3.50 6.31
N ALA A 91 3.82 4.62 7.02
CA ALA A 91 4.85 5.65 7.13
C ALA A 91 6.12 5.12 7.79
N ALA A 92 6.00 4.35 8.88
CA ALA A 92 7.12 3.68 9.55
C ALA A 92 7.82 2.67 8.61
N GLY A 93 7.06 1.84 7.92
CA GLY A 93 7.59 0.87 6.96
C GLY A 93 8.31 1.54 5.78
N CYS A 94 7.80 2.66 5.27
CA CYS A 94 8.50 3.44 4.24
C CYS A 94 9.80 4.05 4.76
N ALA A 95 9.82 4.57 5.99
CA ALA A 95 11.04 5.06 6.62
C ALA A 95 12.07 3.94 6.80
N TYR A 96 11.65 2.78 7.29
CA TYR A 96 12.49 1.59 7.41
C TYR A 96 13.08 1.16 6.06
N ASN A 97 12.23 1.09 5.02
CA ASN A 97 12.65 0.72 3.68
C ASN A 97 13.68 1.71 3.11
N ASP A 98 13.45 3.03 3.25
CA ASP A 98 14.38 4.06 2.79
C ASP A 98 15.71 4.05 3.58
N ILE A 99 15.70 3.64 4.85
CA ILE A 99 16.93 3.44 5.64
C ILE A 99 17.74 2.26 5.08
N VAL A 100 17.10 1.13 4.82
CA VAL A 100 17.74 -0.10 4.32
C VAL A 100 18.24 0.05 2.88
N ASP A 101 17.51 0.83 2.06
CA ASP A 101 17.79 0.97 0.63
C ASP A 101 18.52 2.26 0.26
N ARG A 102 18.92 3.11 1.22
CA ARG A 102 19.52 4.43 0.99
C ARG A 102 20.55 4.45 -0.15
N ASP A 103 21.51 3.53 -0.12
CA ASP A 103 22.64 3.52 -1.06
C ASP A 103 22.22 3.01 -2.45
N ILE A 104 21.21 2.13 -2.53
CA ILE A 104 20.62 1.66 -3.78
C ILE A 104 19.71 2.74 -4.37
N ASP A 105 18.89 3.36 -3.53
CA ASP A 105 17.93 4.40 -3.93
C ASP A 105 18.65 5.61 -4.52
N ALA A 106 19.87 5.92 -4.08
CA ALA A 106 20.72 6.98 -4.62
C ALA A 106 21.19 6.70 -6.07
N GLN A 107 21.26 5.43 -6.48
CA GLN A 107 21.71 5.00 -7.80
C GLN A 107 20.56 4.91 -8.83
N VAL A 108 19.30 4.88 -8.38
CA VAL A 108 18.12 4.70 -9.24
C VAL A 108 17.46 6.06 -9.54
N ALA A 109 17.25 6.36 -10.82
CA ALA A 109 16.79 7.68 -11.30
C ALA A 109 15.48 8.16 -10.64
N ARG A 110 14.53 7.24 -10.41
CA ARG A 110 13.24 7.53 -9.78
C ARG A 110 13.35 7.81 -8.28
N THR A 111 14.25 7.12 -7.58
CA THR A 111 14.32 7.12 -6.10
C THR A 111 15.44 7.99 -5.54
N ARG A 112 16.36 8.49 -6.37
CA ARG A 112 17.45 9.39 -5.94
C ARG A 112 16.96 10.68 -5.28
N THR A 113 15.71 11.07 -5.56
CA THR A 113 15.07 12.26 -4.96
C THR A 113 14.40 11.99 -3.61
N ARG A 114 14.43 10.75 -3.11
CA ARG A 114 13.91 10.41 -1.79
C ARG A 114 14.68 11.17 -0.69
N PRO A 115 14.05 11.48 0.46
CA PRO A 115 14.67 12.31 1.49
C PRO A 115 16.02 11.80 2.02
N LEU A 116 16.16 10.48 2.22
CA LEU A 116 17.42 9.89 2.71
C LEU A 116 18.47 9.78 1.61
N ALA A 117 18.06 9.39 0.40
CA ALA A 117 18.97 9.23 -0.74
C ALA A 117 19.54 10.59 -1.21
N SER A 118 18.75 11.66 -1.13
CA SER A 118 19.18 13.03 -1.48
C SER A 118 19.89 13.78 -0.37
N GLY A 119 19.97 13.21 0.84
CA GLY A 119 20.56 13.87 2.01
C GLY A 119 19.66 14.95 2.66
N ALA A 120 18.41 15.12 2.22
CA ALA A 120 17.45 16.04 2.82
C ALA A 120 17.07 15.67 4.27
N LEU A 121 17.21 14.40 4.65
CA LEU A 121 17.12 13.92 6.02
C LEU A 121 18.32 13.04 6.37
N THR A 122 18.78 13.17 7.60
CA THR A 122 19.77 12.26 8.19
C THR A 122 19.13 10.91 8.56
N VAL A 123 19.93 9.85 8.61
CA VAL A 123 19.47 8.53 9.10
C VAL A 123 18.89 8.62 10.51
N ARG A 124 19.52 9.42 11.39
CA ARG A 124 19.02 9.63 12.76
C ARG A 124 17.61 10.23 12.77
N GLN A 125 17.33 11.23 11.93
CA GLN A 125 16.00 11.82 11.81
C GLN A 125 14.98 10.80 11.28
N ALA A 126 15.37 9.99 10.30
CA ALA A 126 14.51 8.93 9.76
C ALA A 126 14.18 7.85 10.80
N VAL A 127 15.16 7.44 11.61
CA VAL A 127 14.96 6.48 12.71
C VAL A 127 14.04 7.05 13.78
N LEU A 128 14.24 8.31 14.20
CA LEU A 128 13.36 8.96 15.18
C LEU A 128 11.92 9.06 14.64
N PHE A 129 11.76 9.40 13.37
CA PHE A 129 10.45 9.43 12.71
C PHE A 129 9.80 8.03 12.70
N MET A 130 10.55 7.01 12.29
CA MET A 130 10.09 5.61 12.26
C MET A 130 9.64 5.15 13.65
N VAL A 131 10.45 5.39 14.69
CA VAL A 131 10.12 5.04 16.08
C VAL A 131 8.86 5.78 16.53
N GLY A 132 8.75 7.09 16.27
CA GLY A 132 7.57 7.87 16.63
C GLY A 132 6.29 7.33 15.96
N ALA A 133 6.34 7.03 14.66
CA ALA A 133 5.22 6.44 13.94
C ALA A 133 4.87 5.03 14.46
N SER A 134 5.87 4.21 14.77
CA SER A 134 5.67 2.89 15.40
C SER A 134 5.06 2.98 16.80
N LEU A 135 5.40 3.99 17.60
CA LEU A 135 4.79 4.21 18.91
C LEU A 135 3.32 4.57 18.78
N ILE A 136 2.93 5.39 17.80
CA ILE A 136 1.51 5.65 17.52
C ILE A 136 0.80 4.35 17.07
N GLY A 137 1.45 3.55 16.21
CA GLY A 137 0.95 2.24 15.83
C GLY A 137 0.78 1.28 17.02
N LEU A 138 1.70 1.31 17.98
CA LEU A 138 1.60 0.55 19.22
C LEU A 138 0.42 1.03 20.09
N LEU A 139 0.20 2.34 20.21
CA LEU A 139 -0.97 2.87 20.93
C LEU A 139 -2.29 2.42 20.28
N VAL A 140 -2.35 2.34 18.95
CA VAL A 140 -3.49 1.73 18.24
C VAL A 140 -3.63 0.25 18.59
N LEU A 141 -2.52 -0.50 18.54
CA LEU A 141 -2.52 -1.94 18.79
C LEU A 141 -2.95 -2.28 20.22
N LEU A 142 -2.50 -1.51 21.22
CA LEU A 142 -2.85 -1.69 22.64
C LEU A 142 -4.33 -1.44 22.95
N GLN A 143 -5.06 -0.78 22.04
CA GLN A 143 -6.52 -0.61 22.14
C GLN A 143 -7.30 -1.82 21.59
N LEU A 144 -6.60 -2.86 21.12
CA LEU A 144 -7.19 -4.12 20.68
C LEU A 144 -7.11 -5.18 21.78
N GLY A 145 -7.90 -6.25 21.65
CA GLY A 145 -7.83 -7.40 22.56
C GLY A 145 -6.48 -8.12 22.51
N ARG A 146 -6.12 -8.82 23.61
CA ARG A 146 -4.85 -9.57 23.72
C ARG A 146 -4.54 -10.48 22.50
N PRO A 147 -5.50 -11.24 21.93
CA PRO A 147 -5.24 -12.05 20.75
C PRO A 147 -4.77 -11.21 19.55
N ALA A 148 -5.43 -10.08 19.30
CA ALA A 148 -5.05 -9.17 18.21
C ALA A 148 -3.71 -8.49 18.45
N ILE A 149 -3.35 -8.18 19.71
CA ILE A 149 -2.02 -7.65 20.05
C ILE A 149 -0.92 -8.65 19.68
N VAL A 150 -1.06 -9.90 20.08
CA VAL A 150 -0.07 -10.96 19.79
C VAL A 150 0.07 -11.16 18.28
N VAL A 151 -1.05 -11.29 17.57
CA VAL A 151 -1.07 -11.43 16.12
C VAL A 151 -0.46 -10.20 15.44
N GLY A 152 -0.80 -8.99 15.89
CA GLY A 152 -0.25 -7.74 15.35
C GLY A 152 1.26 -7.63 15.54
N LEU A 153 1.80 -7.94 16.72
CA LEU A 153 3.24 -7.92 16.98
C LEU A 153 4.00 -8.95 16.14
N SER A 154 3.41 -10.12 15.89
CA SER A 154 4.06 -11.15 15.06
C SER A 154 4.30 -10.70 13.61
N SER A 155 3.53 -9.74 13.10
CA SER A 155 3.74 -9.16 11.76
C SER A 155 5.08 -8.45 11.60
N LEU A 156 5.69 -7.98 12.70
CA LEU A 156 6.95 -7.24 12.66
C LEU A 156 8.10 -8.08 12.07
N ILE A 157 8.02 -9.41 12.19
CA ILE A 157 8.97 -10.33 11.57
C ILE A 157 8.95 -10.17 10.04
N LEU A 158 7.76 -10.17 9.45
CA LEU A 158 7.60 -9.99 8.00
C LEU A 158 7.98 -8.58 7.54
N VAL A 159 7.61 -7.56 8.33
CA VAL A 159 7.97 -6.16 8.04
C VAL A 159 9.49 -5.97 8.04
N ALA A 160 10.20 -6.60 8.98
CA ALA A 160 11.66 -6.55 9.05
C ALA A 160 12.32 -7.26 7.86
N ILE A 161 11.77 -8.39 7.41
CA ILE A 161 12.35 -9.19 6.32
C ILE A 161 12.12 -8.56 4.94
N TYR A 162 10.93 -7.97 4.71
CA TYR A 162 10.47 -7.55 3.40
C TYR A 162 11.48 -6.72 2.56
N PRO A 163 12.12 -5.66 3.07
CA PRO A 163 13.01 -4.80 2.26
C PRO A 163 14.18 -5.54 1.63
N PHE A 164 14.63 -6.63 2.24
CA PHE A 164 15.78 -7.41 1.77
C PHE A 164 15.41 -8.37 0.63
N MET A 165 14.13 -8.69 0.46
CA MET A 165 13.69 -9.78 -0.41
C MET A 165 13.98 -9.53 -1.88
N LYS A 166 14.03 -8.27 -2.32
CA LYS A 166 14.41 -7.90 -3.69
C LYS A 166 15.86 -8.29 -4.05
N ARG A 167 16.71 -8.53 -3.05
CA ARG A 167 18.12 -8.98 -3.21
C ARG A 167 18.20 -10.51 -3.25
N VAL A 168 17.29 -11.19 -2.56
CA VAL A 168 17.32 -12.65 -2.36
C VAL A 168 16.49 -13.39 -3.42
N THR A 169 15.29 -12.90 -3.76
CA THR A 169 14.32 -13.61 -4.60
C THR A 169 13.71 -12.72 -5.68
N TYR A 170 13.19 -13.34 -6.74
CA TYR A 170 12.35 -12.69 -7.77
C TYR A 170 10.90 -12.52 -7.34
N TRP A 171 10.55 -12.85 -6.09
CA TRP A 171 9.20 -12.70 -5.56
C TRP A 171 9.12 -11.77 -4.33
N PRO A 172 9.75 -10.57 -4.32
CA PRO A 172 9.54 -9.63 -3.22
C PRO A 172 8.06 -9.24 -3.06
N GLN A 173 7.27 -9.28 -4.15
CA GLN A 173 5.82 -9.09 -4.17
C GLN A 173 5.09 -10.09 -3.25
N ALA A 174 5.56 -11.34 -3.16
CA ALA A 174 4.96 -12.34 -2.28
C ALA A 174 5.15 -11.97 -0.81
N PHE A 175 6.35 -11.50 -0.44
CA PHE A 175 6.66 -11.04 0.91
C PHE A 175 5.95 -9.73 1.24
N LEU A 176 5.78 -8.84 0.27
CA LEU A 176 4.90 -7.70 0.41
C LEU A 176 3.48 -8.15 0.70
N GLY A 177 2.95 -9.11 -0.07
CA GLY A 177 1.62 -9.69 0.14
C GLY A 177 1.45 -10.26 1.54
N LEU A 178 2.45 -10.99 2.04
CA LEU A 178 2.46 -11.51 3.41
C LEU A 178 2.35 -10.38 4.44
N ALA A 179 3.10 -9.29 4.30
CA ALA A 179 3.07 -8.17 5.23
C ALA A 179 1.82 -7.28 5.09
N PHE A 180 1.41 -6.95 3.86
CA PHE A 180 0.29 -6.04 3.58
C PHE A 180 -1.08 -6.64 3.91
N ASN A 181 -1.21 -7.95 3.82
CA ASN A 181 -2.47 -8.61 4.11
C ASN A 181 -2.51 -9.19 5.53
N TRP A 182 -1.64 -8.77 6.45
CA TRP A 182 -1.76 -9.23 7.84
C TRP A 182 -3.04 -8.71 8.53
N GLY A 183 -3.61 -7.63 8.01
CA GLY A 183 -4.82 -6.94 8.49
C GLY A 183 -6.01 -7.85 8.82
N PRO A 184 -6.50 -8.71 7.90
CA PRO A 184 -7.55 -9.68 8.15
C PRO A 184 -7.37 -10.50 9.43
N LEU A 185 -6.15 -10.95 9.72
CA LEU A 185 -5.87 -11.74 10.93
C LEU A 185 -6.03 -10.89 12.19
N VAL A 186 -5.46 -9.69 12.19
CA VAL A 186 -5.55 -8.76 13.33
C VAL A 186 -7.00 -8.31 13.53
N ALA A 187 -7.70 -7.97 12.46
CA ALA A 187 -9.10 -7.56 12.46
C ALA A 187 -10.01 -8.67 12.98
N TRP A 188 -9.85 -9.90 12.49
CA TRP A 188 -10.65 -11.04 12.97
C TRP A 188 -10.40 -11.34 14.45
N ALA A 189 -9.13 -11.34 14.88
CA ALA A 189 -8.78 -11.53 16.28
C ALA A 189 -9.29 -10.40 17.18
N ALA A 190 -9.35 -9.16 16.67
CA ALA A 190 -9.91 -8.02 17.39
C ALA A 190 -11.44 -8.13 17.53
N SER A 191 -12.12 -8.63 16.51
CA SER A 191 -13.57 -8.81 16.47
C SER A 191 -14.05 -10.02 17.28
N THR A 192 -13.35 -11.15 17.21
CA THR A 192 -13.85 -12.46 17.71
C THR A 192 -13.04 -13.01 18.89
N GLY A 193 -11.89 -12.41 19.21
CA GLY A 193 -10.98 -12.90 20.24
C GLY A 193 -10.17 -14.15 19.87
N ARG A 194 -10.20 -14.60 18.61
CA ARG A 194 -9.43 -15.76 18.12
C ARG A 194 -9.14 -15.65 16.62
N ILE A 195 -8.36 -16.58 16.07
CA ILE A 195 -8.16 -16.71 14.63
C ILE A 195 -8.96 -17.91 14.14
N GLU A 196 -9.73 -17.72 13.07
CA GLU A 196 -10.57 -18.76 12.49
C GLU A 196 -10.32 -18.87 10.98
N MET A 197 -10.86 -19.94 10.39
CA MET A 197 -10.64 -20.27 8.99
C MET A 197 -11.00 -19.14 8.00
N PRO A 198 -12.10 -18.38 8.17
CA PRO A 198 -12.42 -17.30 7.23
C PRO A 198 -11.32 -16.23 7.16
N ALA A 199 -10.70 -15.90 8.30
CA ALA A 199 -9.60 -14.94 8.35
C ALA A 199 -8.36 -15.42 7.61
N LEU A 200 -8.02 -16.71 7.75
CA LEU A 200 -6.88 -17.34 7.07
C LEU A 200 -7.09 -17.40 5.55
N ILE A 201 -8.31 -17.74 5.12
CA ILE A 201 -8.67 -17.76 3.69
C ILE A 201 -8.64 -16.33 3.13
N LEU A 202 -9.19 -15.35 3.85
CA LEU A 202 -9.17 -13.94 3.46
C LEU A 202 -7.73 -13.40 3.37
N TYR A 203 -6.86 -13.81 4.30
CA TYR A 203 -5.44 -13.49 4.24
C TYR A 203 -4.78 -14.03 2.97
N ALA A 204 -5.00 -15.32 2.66
CA ALA A 204 -4.47 -15.95 1.45
C ALA A 204 -4.99 -15.28 0.17
N ALA A 205 -6.28 -14.93 0.13
CA ALA A 205 -6.89 -14.19 -0.98
C ALA A 205 -6.23 -12.82 -1.18
N GLY A 206 -5.97 -12.10 -0.08
CA GLY A 206 -5.27 -10.83 -0.10
C GLY A 206 -3.83 -10.93 -0.63
N ILE A 207 -3.09 -11.98 -0.25
CA ILE A 207 -1.72 -12.21 -0.78
C ILE A 207 -1.77 -12.39 -2.30
N ALA A 208 -2.70 -13.19 -2.81
CA ALA A 208 -2.88 -13.38 -4.25
C ALA A 208 -3.22 -12.06 -4.95
N TRP A 209 -4.07 -11.24 -4.35
CA TRP A 209 -4.38 -9.91 -4.87
C TRP A 209 -3.15 -8.99 -4.91
N THR A 210 -2.32 -8.98 -3.86
CA THR A 210 -1.05 -8.24 -3.83
C THR A 210 -0.07 -8.71 -4.88
N LEU A 211 0.04 -10.02 -5.11
CA LEU A 211 0.82 -10.54 -6.23
C LEU A 211 0.35 -9.97 -7.56
N GLY A 212 -0.97 -9.84 -7.76
CA GLY A 212 -1.55 -9.22 -8.95
C GLY A 212 -1.15 -7.75 -9.10
N TYR A 213 -1.57 -6.89 -8.17
CA TYR A 213 -1.38 -5.45 -8.33
C TYR A 213 0.09 -5.02 -8.24
N ASP A 214 0.90 -5.69 -7.42
CA ASP A 214 2.29 -5.29 -7.19
C ASP A 214 3.21 -5.83 -8.28
N THR A 215 2.83 -6.92 -8.95
CA THR A 215 3.49 -7.31 -10.21
C THR A 215 3.24 -6.29 -11.31
N ILE A 216 2.02 -5.76 -11.43
CA ILE A 216 1.74 -4.63 -12.35
C ILE A 216 2.58 -3.42 -11.97
N TYR A 217 2.68 -3.12 -10.67
CA TYR A 217 3.49 -2.01 -10.19
C TYR A 217 4.98 -2.16 -10.55
N ALA A 218 5.53 -3.37 -10.41
CA ALA A 218 6.93 -3.67 -10.71
C ALA A 218 7.32 -3.53 -12.18
N HIS A 219 6.36 -3.58 -13.12
CA HIS A 219 6.64 -3.27 -14.53
C HIS A 219 6.98 -1.79 -14.77
N GLN A 220 6.69 -0.88 -13.83
CA GLN A 220 7.10 0.53 -13.94
C GLN A 220 8.61 0.75 -13.91
N ASP A 221 9.32 -0.08 -13.15
CA ASP A 221 10.73 0.10 -12.86
C ASP A 221 11.58 -1.00 -13.54
N LYS A 222 10.99 -1.74 -14.48
CA LYS A 222 11.59 -2.96 -15.06
C LYS A 222 12.97 -2.71 -15.68
N GLU A 223 13.14 -1.63 -16.43
CA GLU A 223 14.41 -1.28 -17.08
C GLU A 223 15.49 -0.90 -16.06
N ASP A 224 15.14 -0.04 -15.10
CA ASP A 224 16.02 0.39 -14.01
C ASP A 224 16.41 -0.81 -13.10
N ASP A 225 15.47 -1.71 -12.80
CA ASP A 225 15.70 -2.91 -11.99
C ASP A 225 16.74 -3.85 -12.62
N VAL A 226 16.70 -4.00 -13.96
CA VAL A 226 17.70 -4.78 -14.70
C VAL A 226 19.09 -4.16 -14.56
N LEU A 227 19.20 -2.84 -14.72
CA LEU A 227 20.47 -2.12 -14.65
C LEU A 227 21.14 -2.21 -13.27
N VAL A 228 20.34 -2.20 -12.20
CA VAL A 228 20.82 -2.22 -10.81
C VAL A 228 20.82 -3.64 -10.20
N GLY A 229 20.44 -4.66 -10.98
CA GLY A 229 20.45 -6.06 -10.56
C GLY A 229 19.40 -6.42 -9.50
N VAL A 230 18.33 -5.64 -9.41
CA VAL A 230 17.21 -5.87 -8.49
C VAL A 230 16.27 -6.93 -9.06
N LYS A 231 15.86 -7.90 -8.25
CA LYS A 231 14.97 -8.99 -8.68
C LYS A 231 13.51 -8.64 -8.42
N SER A 232 12.63 -8.91 -9.38
CA SER A 232 11.18 -8.69 -9.25
C SER A 232 10.35 -9.72 -10.04
N SER A 233 9.06 -9.86 -9.69
CA SER A 233 8.16 -10.77 -10.40
C SER A 233 7.97 -10.34 -11.86
N ALA A 234 8.01 -9.03 -12.15
CA ALA A 234 7.97 -8.49 -13.50
C ALA A 234 9.13 -9.03 -14.38
N LEU A 235 10.34 -9.10 -13.82
CA LEU A 235 11.50 -9.67 -14.51
C LEU A 235 11.38 -11.19 -14.69
N LYS A 236 10.95 -11.90 -13.65
CA LYS A 236 10.83 -13.37 -13.70
C LYS A 236 9.72 -13.84 -14.64
N LEU A 237 8.60 -13.12 -14.69
CA LEU A 237 7.46 -13.49 -15.52
C LEU A 237 7.62 -12.98 -16.95
N GLY A 238 8.22 -11.80 -17.15
CA GLY A 238 8.41 -11.19 -18.47
C GLY A 238 7.11 -11.20 -19.28
N ASN A 239 7.16 -11.77 -20.48
CA ASN A 239 6.01 -11.86 -21.40
C ASN A 239 4.86 -12.74 -20.87
N LYS A 240 5.12 -13.61 -19.87
CA LYS A 240 4.09 -14.43 -19.23
C LYS A 240 3.33 -13.69 -18.14
N THR A 241 3.62 -12.41 -17.88
CA THR A 241 2.98 -11.65 -16.81
C THR A 241 1.46 -11.66 -16.91
N ARG A 242 0.89 -11.34 -18.08
CA ARG A 242 -0.57 -11.22 -18.24
C ARG A 242 -1.34 -12.51 -17.89
N PRO A 243 -0.95 -13.71 -18.39
CA PRO A 243 -1.52 -14.97 -17.91
C PRO A 243 -1.45 -15.17 -16.39
N TRP A 244 -0.31 -14.84 -15.77
CA TRP A 244 -0.15 -14.95 -14.32
C TRP A 244 -1.00 -13.94 -13.54
N LEU A 245 -1.20 -12.73 -14.05
CA LEU A 245 -2.15 -11.79 -13.46
C LEU A 245 -3.56 -12.38 -13.41
N ILE A 246 -4.01 -13.05 -14.49
CA ILE A 246 -5.30 -13.73 -14.49
C ILE A 246 -5.36 -14.78 -13.37
N VAL A 247 -4.32 -15.61 -13.24
CA VAL A 247 -4.23 -16.61 -12.16
C VAL A 247 -4.30 -15.96 -10.78
N PHE A 248 -3.52 -14.90 -10.52
CA PHE A 248 -3.50 -14.23 -9.22
C PHE A 248 -4.85 -13.61 -8.85
N TYR A 249 -5.51 -12.94 -9.80
CA TYR A 249 -6.83 -12.37 -9.54
C TYR A 249 -7.94 -13.42 -9.45
N LEU A 250 -7.83 -14.57 -10.14
CA LEU A 250 -8.75 -15.70 -9.94
C LEU A 250 -8.55 -16.38 -8.58
N LEU A 251 -7.32 -16.52 -8.12
CA LEU A 251 -7.01 -17.01 -6.76
C LEU A 251 -7.54 -16.05 -5.70
N ALA A 252 -7.38 -14.74 -5.90
CA ALA A 252 -7.97 -13.74 -5.02
C ALA A 252 -9.50 -13.83 -5.03
N ALA A 253 -10.13 -13.89 -6.20
CA ALA A 253 -11.59 -13.96 -6.33
C ALA A 253 -12.18 -15.22 -5.67
N SER A 254 -11.60 -16.38 -5.95
CA SER A 254 -12.01 -17.65 -5.33
C SER A 254 -11.81 -17.64 -3.82
N GLY A 255 -10.68 -17.11 -3.34
CA GLY A 255 -10.42 -16.96 -1.91
C GLY A 255 -11.39 -16.00 -1.22
N LEU A 256 -11.76 -14.88 -1.86
CA LEU A 256 -12.76 -13.94 -1.32
C LEU A 256 -14.14 -14.60 -1.18
N CYS A 257 -14.58 -15.35 -2.20
CA CYS A 257 -15.84 -16.10 -2.12
C CYS A 257 -15.77 -17.19 -1.03
N ALA A 258 -14.67 -17.93 -0.94
CA ALA A 258 -14.47 -18.98 0.05
C ALA A 258 -14.43 -18.43 1.48
N ALA A 259 -13.80 -17.27 1.70
CA ALA A 259 -13.80 -16.61 2.99
C ALA A 259 -15.22 -16.19 3.41
N ALA A 260 -16.00 -15.62 2.49
CA ALA A 260 -17.38 -15.23 2.76
C ALA A 260 -18.29 -16.42 3.09
N LEU A 261 -18.19 -17.51 2.34
CA LEU A 261 -18.94 -18.75 2.64
C LEU A 261 -18.51 -19.34 3.98
N ALA A 262 -17.21 -19.37 4.27
CA ALA A 262 -16.70 -19.88 5.54
C ALA A 262 -17.13 -19.02 6.74
N ALA A 263 -17.34 -17.72 6.53
CA ALA A 263 -17.89 -16.80 7.53
C ALA A 263 -19.42 -16.90 7.69
N GLY A 264 -20.09 -17.73 6.89
CA GLY A 264 -21.53 -17.99 7.00
C GLY A 264 -22.42 -17.11 6.12
N HIS A 265 -21.85 -16.27 5.24
CA HIS A 265 -22.65 -15.49 4.30
C HIS A 265 -23.39 -16.41 3.31
N ALA A 266 -24.62 -16.05 2.94
CA ALA A 266 -25.42 -16.81 1.99
C ALA A 266 -24.75 -16.85 0.60
N PRO A 267 -24.84 -17.97 -0.15
CA PRO A 267 -24.29 -18.06 -1.50
C PRO A 267 -24.78 -16.95 -2.45
N MET A 268 -26.03 -16.52 -2.29
CA MET A 268 -26.59 -15.41 -3.07
C MET A 268 -25.88 -14.07 -2.80
N ALA A 269 -25.38 -13.86 -1.58
CA ALA A 269 -24.64 -12.65 -1.21
C ALA A 269 -23.28 -12.56 -1.94
N LEU A 270 -22.75 -13.67 -2.46
CA LEU A 270 -21.54 -13.68 -3.27
C LEU A 270 -21.71 -12.93 -4.61
N LEU A 271 -22.94 -12.76 -5.10
CA LEU A 271 -23.20 -11.94 -6.29
C LEU A 271 -22.76 -10.48 -6.09
N LEU A 272 -22.70 -10.00 -4.85
CA LEU A 272 -22.22 -8.65 -4.52
C LEU A 272 -20.71 -8.47 -4.80
N LEU A 273 -19.93 -9.56 -4.93
CA LEU A 273 -18.51 -9.51 -5.32
C LEU A 273 -18.30 -9.38 -6.83
N LEU A 274 -19.33 -9.68 -7.65
CA LEU A 274 -19.23 -9.68 -9.10
C LEU A 274 -18.72 -8.34 -9.69
N PRO A 275 -19.17 -7.16 -9.21
CA PRO A 275 -18.64 -5.87 -9.68
C PRO A 275 -17.13 -5.75 -9.47
N ALA A 276 -16.58 -6.24 -8.35
CA ALA A 276 -15.14 -6.23 -8.09
C ALA A 276 -14.40 -7.12 -9.11
N PHE A 277 -14.93 -8.31 -9.41
CA PHE A 277 -14.30 -9.23 -10.37
C PHE A 277 -14.34 -8.72 -11.81
N VAL A 278 -15.47 -8.16 -12.24
CA VAL A 278 -15.57 -7.50 -13.56
C VAL A 278 -14.60 -6.31 -13.63
N TYR A 279 -14.49 -5.53 -12.55
CA TYR A 279 -13.54 -4.42 -12.45
C TYR A 279 -12.08 -4.89 -12.60
N ALA A 280 -11.69 -5.96 -11.90
CA ALA A 280 -10.37 -6.55 -12.02
C ALA A 280 -10.08 -7.10 -13.43
N GLY A 281 -11.05 -7.81 -14.04
CA GLY A 281 -10.93 -8.29 -15.41
C GLY A 281 -10.70 -7.16 -16.42
N ARG A 282 -11.47 -6.07 -16.29
CA ARG A 282 -11.29 -4.85 -17.11
C ARG A 282 -9.93 -4.20 -16.88
N LEU A 283 -9.43 -4.20 -15.65
CA LEU A 283 -8.10 -3.66 -15.31
C LEU A 283 -6.97 -4.45 -16.00
N ILE A 284 -7.00 -5.79 -15.90
CA ILE A 284 -6.01 -6.68 -16.55
C ILE A 284 -6.07 -6.56 -18.08
N TRP A 285 -7.27 -6.41 -18.63
CA TRP A 285 -7.47 -6.24 -20.06
C TRP A 285 -6.91 -4.91 -20.59
N ARG A 286 -7.05 -3.82 -19.82
CA ARG A 286 -6.64 -2.47 -20.25
C ARG A 286 -5.21 -2.09 -19.93
N VAL A 287 -4.58 -2.74 -18.95
CA VAL A 287 -3.22 -2.38 -18.57
C VAL A 287 -2.27 -2.67 -19.73
N ASP A 288 -1.43 -1.69 -20.00
CA ASP A 288 -0.28 -1.83 -20.88
C ASP A 288 0.94 -2.01 -19.96
N LEU A 289 1.58 -3.18 -20.04
CA LEU A 289 2.68 -3.55 -19.17
C LEU A 289 4.01 -2.92 -19.61
N ASP A 290 4.06 -2.37 -20.82
CA ASP A 290 5.24 -1.69 -21.36
C ASP A 290 5.15 -0.16 -21.20
N ASP A 291 3.99 0.39 -20.79
CA ASP A 291 3.82 1.80 -20.38
C ASP A 291 3.85 1.96 -18.85
N PRO A 292 4.93 2.52 -18.25
CA PRO A 292 4.99 2.79 -16.81
C PRO A 292 3.83 3.64 -16.28
N ALA A 293 3.32 4.59 -17.08
CA ALA A 293 2.19 5.41 -16.65
C ALA A 293 0.89 4.58 -16.60
N SER A 294 0.69 3.65 -17.53
CA SER A 294 -0.42 2.68 -17.54
C SER A 294 -0.34 1.76 -16.33
N CYS A 295 0.84 1.22 -16.03
CA CYS A 295 1.08 0.42 -14.83
C CYS A 295 0.77 1.19 -13.54
N LEU A 296 1.15 2.47 -13.44
CA LEU A 296 0.83 3.29 -12.26
C LEU A 296 -0.66 3.56 -12.11
N ARG A 297 -1.37 3.81 -13.22
CA ARG A 297 -2.82 3.98 -13.21
C ARG A 297 -3.51 2.69 -12.77
N ALA A 298 -3.10 1.54 -13.31
CA ALA A 298 -3.65 0.23 -12.95
C ALA A 298 -3.36 -0.16 -11.49
N PHE A 299 -2.15 0.11 -10.99
CA PHE A 299 -1.83 -0.07 -9.58
C PHE A 299 -2.74 0.77 -8.67
N LYS A 300 -2.94 2.06 -8.99
CA LYS A 300 -3.85 2.93 -8.23
C LYS A 300 -5.32 2.50 -8.32
N ALA A 301 -5.73 1.99 -9.48
CA ALA A 301 -7.09 1.51 -9.71
C ALA A 301 -7.48 0.34 -8.79
N ASN A 302 -6.52 -0.41 -8.26
CA ASN A 302 -6.81 -1.47 -7.29
C ASN A 302 -7.45 -0.95 -5.98
N ASN A 303 -7.35 0.34 -5.68
CA ASN A 303 -8.16 0.96 -4.63
C ASN A 303 -9.67 0.79 -4.87
N GLY A 304 -10.10 0.92 -6.13
CA GLY A 304 -11.50 0.72 -6.52
C GLY A 304 -11.95 -0.73 -6.38
N PHE A 305 -11.11 -1.69 -6.80
CA PHE A 305 -11.34 -3.11 -6.55
C PHE A 305 -11.57 -3.37 -5.06
N ALA A 306 -10.68 -2.83 -4.22
CA ALA A 306 -10.71 -3.10 -2.80
C ALA A 306 -11.90 -2.48 -2.07
N PHE A 307 -12.30 -1.29 -2.49
CA PHE A 307 -13.54 -0.67 -2.06
C PHE A 307 -14.77 -1.51 -2.42
N LEU A 308 -14.83 -2.03 -3.65
CA LEU A 308 -15.96 -2.87 -4.08
C LEU A 308 -16.05 -4.17 -3.26
N VAL A 309 -14.92 -4.80 -2.94
CA VAL A 309 -14.88 -5.97 -2.05
C VAL A 309 -15.38 -5.61 -0.64
N PHE A 310 -14.91 -4.49 -0.09
CA PHE A 310 -15.36 -4.02 1.23
C PHE A 310 -16.87 -3.74 1.25
N ALA A 311 -17.38 -3.03 0.24
CA ALA A 311 -18.81 -2.74 0.11
C ALA A 311 -19.63 -4.02 -0.02
N ALA A 312 -19.15 -5.00 -0.79
CA ALA A 312 -19.79 -6.30 -0.93
C ALA A 312 -19.92 -7.01 0.43
N PHE A 313 -18.83 -7.14 1.20
CA PHE A 313 -18.87 -7.77 2.53
C PHE A 313 -19.74 -6.99 3.53
N LEU A 314 -19.74 -5.66 3.45
CA LEU A 314 -20.57 -4.83 4.32
C LEU A 314 -22.07 -4.97 4.03
N LEU A 315 -22.45 -5.15 2.76
CA LEU A 315 -23.84 -5.30 2.32
C LEU A 315 -24.33 -6.75 2.36
N ALA A 316 -23.41 -7.72 2.46
CA ALA A 316 -23.71 -9.15 2.53
C ALA A 316 -24.08 -9.65 3.93
N ARG A 317 -24.09 -8.75 4.92
CA ARG A 317 -24.43 -9.01 6.33
C ARG A 317 -25.92 -9.30 6.50
#